data_AF-A0AAU7JM97-F1
#
_entry.id   AF-A0AAU7JM97-F1
#
_cell.length_a   1.000
_cell.length_b   1.000
_cell.length_c   1.000
_cell.angle_alpha   90.00
_cell.angle_beta   90.00
_cell.angle_gamma   90.00
#
_symmetry.space_group_name_H-M   'P 1'
#
loop_
_entity.id
_entity.type
_entity.pdbx_description
1 polymer ?
#
loop_
_entity_poly.entity_id
_entity_poly.type
_entity_poly.pdbx_seq_one_letter_code
_entity_poly.pdbx_strand_id
1 'polypeptide(L)'
;MDDAVQPSPIPPQERPPGRLDVERLVALADREQAQARYPMAIALYRLALEADPYHLGAASRLARALFCAERWSEAWPAYEVRFRLMPEPPCVTRRGEGGRREPVRRWTGGPAPRRLLVMAEQGLGDTLQFCRFLPRLAQAGVKASLVAPGALLPLLASLDAPVELRPLEAAGSVAGIDAWATLLDLPRAMGLAPADYGAPAPYLRADPARVAAWRDRLAAERAQGVTLLVGIAWRGNRSAPGDARRSAALEDFAPIAAIPGARLVCLQKDAEPGEIAGCSFASSIFHPGPDFDAGEGAFSDTAAIMASLDRIVCVDTAVAHLAGALGRPADLLLQPDWADWRWLGRALDTIWYPTLRLRRRARGETFADAVAQAAVDLAGGAGPGAGQGSVAGVALTAPLSAGELLDRISILDLKAERILDAAKRAHVRAERSQLRAVRDAAGLPGRALEPLAEELRRVNGELWDVEDRLRACEAGGDFGPRFVALARSVYHVNDRRAALKREISRRAGSPILEEKSYG
;
A
#
# COMPACT_ATOMS: atom_id res chain seq x y z
N MET A 1 24.25 62.86 19.37
CA MET A 1 24.75 61.48 19.40
C MET A 1 24.45 60.97 20.79
N ASP A 2 23.18 60.80 21.13
CA ASP A 2 22.26 59.72 20.71
C ASP A 2 22.22 58.66 21.80
N ASP A 3 21.45 58.97 22.85
CA ASP A 3 21.00 57.99 23.81
C ASP A 3 19.84 57.20 23.19
N ALA A 4 20.15 55.95 22.82
CA ALA A 4 19.22 55.02 22.19
C ALA A 4 18.21 54.49 23.21
N VAL A 5 16.95 54.90 23.06
CA VAL A 5 15.80 54.32 23.78
C VAL A 5 15.53 52.92 23.24
N GLN A 6 15.71 51.89 24.08
CA GLN A 6 15.29 50.52 23.75
C GLN A 6 13.76 50.40 23.78
N PRO A 7 13.13 49.71 22.80
CA PRO A 7 11.70 49.48 22.82
C PRO A 7 11.33 48.43 23.89
N SER A 8 10.32 48.75 24.70
CA SER A 8 9.73 47.85 25.70
C SER A 8 9.17 46.58 25.06
N PRO A 9 9.24 45.41 25.71
CA PRO A 9 8.66 44.18 25.21
C PRO A 9 7.12 44.30 25.20
N ILE A 10 6.53 44.09 24.03
CA ILE A 10 5.07 44.01 23.85
C ILE A 10 4.58 42.81 24.68
N PRO A 11 3.59 42.96 25.58
CA PRO A 11 3.07 41.84 26.35
C PRO A 11 2.43 40.81 25.40
N PRO A 12 2.43 39.50 25.75
CA PRO A 12 1.82 38.49 24.92
C PRO A 12 0.33 38.81 24.77
N GLN A 13 -0.08 39.19 23.56
CA GLN A 13 -1.49 39.33 23.23
C GLN A 13 -2.16 37.97 23.48
N GLU A 14 -3.11 37.93 24.41
CA GLU A 14 -4.00 36.80 24.61
C GLU A 14 -4.65 36.46 23.26
N ARG A 15 -4.35 35.27 22.73
CA ARG A 15 -4.96 34.78 21.48
C ARG A 15 -6.46 34.66 21.70
N PRO A 16 -7.30 35.14 20.76
CA PRO A 16 -8.74 34.98 20.88
C PRO A 16 -9.11 33.48 20.93
N PRO A 17 -10.04 33.06 21.79
CA PRO A 17 -10.54 31.70 21.78
C PRO A 17 -11.35 31.49 20.51
N GLY A 18 -11.00 30.48 19.70
CA GLY A 18 -11.92 29.98 18.66
C GLY A 18 -11.37 29.68 17.27
N ARG A 19 -10.07 29.81 16.98
CA ARG A 19 -9.51 29.32 15.71
C ARG A 19 -8.82 27.97 15.92
N LEU A 20 -9.36 26.92 15.31
CA LEU A 20 -8.73 25.60 15.29
C LEU A 20 -7.31 25.73 14.74
N ASP A 21 -6.34 25.21 15.49
CA ASP A 21 -4.93 25.19 15.08
C ASP A 21 -4.73 24.10 14.03
N VAL A 22 -4.65 24.52 12.76
CA VAL A 22 -4.54 23.64 11.59
C VAL A 22 -3.33 22.72 11.70
N GLU A 23 -2.18 23.23 12.16
CA GLU A 23 -0.96 22.44 12.30
C GLU A 23 -1.09 21.37 13.38
N ARG A 24 -1.76 21.70 14.51
CA ARG A 24 -2.07 20.69 15.54
C ARG A 24 -3.01 19.62 15.03
N LEU A 25 -4.02 19.99 14.24
CA LEU A 25 -4.94 19.04 13.62
C LEU A 25 -4.23 18.11 12.64
N VAL A 26 -3.37 18.67 11.76
CA VAL A 26 -2.57 17.89 10.82
C VAL A 26 -1.62 16.96 11.57
N ALA A 27 -0.94 17.43 12.61
CA ALA A 27 -0.04 16.61 13.42
C ALA A 27 -0.79 15.48 14.16
N LEU A 28 -2.02 15.73 14.63
CA LEU A 28 -2.85 14.68 15.23
C LEU A 28 -3.31 13.68 14.15
N ALA A 29 -3.73 14.15 12.99
CA ALA A 29 -4.12 13.30 11.86
C ALA A 29 -2.97 12.41 11.38
N ASP A 30 -1.75 12.94 11.29
CA ASP A 30 -0.54 12.18 10.96
C ASP A 30 -0.29 11.06 11.99
N ARG A 31 -0.52 11.31 13.29
CA ARG A 31 -0.40 10.29 14.35
C ARG A 31 -1.47 9.20 14.26
N GLU A 32 -2.70 9.56 13.93
CA GLU A 32 -3.78 8.58 13.73
C GLU A 32 -3.54 7.74 12.48
N GLN A 33 -3.03 8.36 11.41
CA GLN A 33 -2.65 7.66 10.17
C GLN A 33 -1.50 6.67 10.39
N ALA A 34 -0.48 7.07 11.15
CA ALA A 34 0.62 6.19 11.56
C ALA A 34 0.13 4.95 12.30
N GLN A 35 -0.93 5.08 13.11
CA GLN A 35 -1.55 3.97 13.83
C GLN A 35 -2.56 3.18 12.99
N ALA A 36 -2.60 3.39 11.66
CA ALA A 36 -3.58 2.82 10.74
C ALA A 36 -5.06 3.12 11.11
N ARG A 37 -5.31 4.17 11.91
CA ARG A 37 -6.65 4.64 12.29
C ARG A 37 -7.18 5.61 11.23
N TYR A 38 -7.27 5.13 9.99
CA TYR A 38 -7.56 5.96 8.82
C TYR A 38 -8.88 6.75 8.92
N PRO A 39 -10.01 6.22 9.44
CA PRO A 39 -11.23 7.01 9.58
C PRO A 39 -11.04 8.27 10.43
N MET A 40 -10.31 8.16 11.54
CA MET A 40 -10.01 9.32 12.40
C MET A 40 -9.05 10.30 11.71
N ALA A 41 -7.99 9.79 11.08
CA ALA A 41 -7.07 10.64 10.32
C ALA A 41 -7.79 11.44 9.22
N ILE A 42 -8.69 10.79 8.46
CA ILE A 42 -9.50 11.43 7.42
C ILE A 42 -10.39 12.53 8.01
N ALA A 43 -11.07 12.26 9.13
CA ALA A 43 -11.92 13.26 9.79
C ALA A 43 -11.10 14.48 10.23
N LEU A 44 -9.92 14.26 10.81
CA LEU A 44 -9.04 15.34 11.26
C LEU A 44 -8.45 16.15 10.10
N TYR A 45 -8.06 15.52 8.99
CA TYR A 45 -7.63 16.26 7.81
C TYR A 45 -8.76 17.09 7.17
N ARG A 46 -9.99 16.58 7.19
CA ARG A 46 -11.15 17.35 6.74
C ARG A 46 -11.38 18.57 7.61
N LEU A 47 -11.34 18.40 8.93
CA LEU A 47 -11.45 19.51 9.87
C LEU A 47 -10.32 20.55 9.67
N ALA A 48 -9.10 20.10 9.39
CA ALA A 48 -7.99 20.99 9.05
C ALA A 48 -8.28 21.80 7.77
N LEU A 49 -8.86 21.16 6.74
CA LEU A 49 -9.22 21.82 5.48
C LEU A 49 -10.50 22.68 5.56
N GLU A 50 -11.39 22.41 6.51
CA GLU A 50 -12.50 23.32 6.83
C GLU A 50 -11.97 24.62 7.46
N ALA A 51 -10.94 24.52 8.31
CA ALA A 51 -10.29 25.67 8.92
C ALA A 51 -9.36 26.43 7.95
N ASP A 52 -8.68 25.72 7.04
CA ASP A 52 -7.90 26.29 5.94
C ASP A 52 -8.00 25.45 4.64
N PRO A 53 -8.89 25.83 3.72
CA PRO A 53 -9.07 25.12 2.44
C PRO A 53 -7.86 25.15 1.49
N TYR A 54 -6.88 26.01 1.76
CA TYR A 54 -5.69 26.17 0.92
C TYR A 54 -4.47 25.42 1.47
N HIS A 55 -4.60 24.73 2.60
CA HIS A 55 -3.52 23.97 3.23
C HIS A 55 -3.13 22.72 2.41
N LEU A 56 -2.27 22.90 1.40
CA LEU A 56 -1.89 21.85 0.45
C LEU A 56 -1.31 20.60 1.12
N GLY A 57 -0.59 20.76 2.23
CA GLY A 57 -0.05 19.65 2.99
C GLY A 57 -1.11 18.79 3.67
N ALA A 58 -2.26 19.37 4.05
CA ALA A 58 -3.38 18.62 4.62
C ALA A 58 -4.17 17.92 3.50
N ALA A 59 -4.38 18.60 2.38
CA ALA A 59 -5.05 18.04 1.22
C ALA A 59 -4.29 16.84 0.62
N SER A 60 -2.95 16.90 0.52
CA SER A 60 -2.15 15.77 0.04
C SER A 60 -2.19 14.57 0.99
N ARG A 61 -2.15 14.82 2.31
CA ARG A 61 -2.26 13.77 3.33
C ARG A 61 -3.67 13.16 3.38
N LEU A 62 -4.72 13.96 3.20
CA LEU A 62 -6.09 13.49 3.06
C LEU A 62 -6.23 12.54 1.87
N ALA A 63 -5.73 12.92 0.70
CA ALA A 63 -5.76 12.06 -0.49
C ALA A 63 -5.10 10.70 -0.22
N ARG A 64 -3.91 10.71 0.41
CA ARG A 64 -3.20 9.50 0.83
C ARG A 64 -4.00 8.67 1.83
N ALA A 65 -4.55 9.28 2.87
CA ALA A 65 -5.35 8.59 3.88
C ALA A 65 -6.61 7.94 3.30
N LEU A 66 -7.26 8.60 2.32
CA LEU A 66 -8.39 8.05 1.59
C LEU A 66 -8.00 6.81 0.77
N PHE A 67 -6.84 6.82 0.10
CA PHE A 67 -6.33 5.62 -0.58
C PHE A 67 -6.00 4.51 0.41
N CYS A 68 -5.31 4.81 1.51
CA CYS A 68 -5.01 3.80 2.54
C CYS A 68 -6.26 3.15 3.13
N ALA A 69 -7.36 3.90 3.24
CA ALA A 69 -8.68 3.42 3.64
C ALA A 69 -9.52 2.83 2.50
N GLU A 70 -8.96 2.73 1.28
CA GLU A 70 -9.64 2.24 0.07
C GLU A 70 -10.95 2.98 -0.27
N ARG A 71 -11.03 4.28 0.07
CA ARG A 71 -12.16 5.18 -0.26
C ARG A 71 -11.96 5.83 -1.64
N TRP A 72 -11.89 5.00 -2.68
CA TRP A 72 -11.44 5.36 -4.02
C TRP A 72 -12.22 6.50 -4.69
N SER A 73 -13.54 6.54 -4.52
CA SER A 73 -14.40 7.58 -5.09
C SER A 73 -14.06 8.98 -4.57
N GLU A 74 -13.56 9.07 -3.34
CA GLU A 74 -13.15 10.32 -2.69
C GLU A 74 -11.64 10.57 -2.84
N ALA A 75 -10.83 9.50 -2.85
CA ALA A 75 -9.38 9.58 -2.96
C ALA A 75 -8.93 10.20 -4.28
N TRP A 76 -9.52 9.77 -5.40
CA TRP A 76 -9.15 10.25 -6.72
C TRP A 76 -9.38 11.76 -6.94
N PRO A 77 -10.56 12.33 -6.61
CA PRO A 77 -10.74 13.78 -6.61
C PRO A 77 -9.76 14.51 -5.68
N ALA A 78 -9.54 14.00 -4.46
CA ALA A 78 -8.59 14.61 -3.52
C ALA A 78 -7.15 14.60 -4.06
N TYR A 79 -6.78 13.57 -4.81
CA TYR A 79 -5.44 13.40 -5.38
C TYR A 79 -5.09 14.39 -6.50
N GLU A 80 -6.05 15.15 -7.02
CA GLU A 80 -5.79 16.28 -7.94
C GLU A 80 -4.93 17.38 -7.29
N VAL A 81 -4.87 17.43 -5.95
CA VAL A 81 -3.96 18.34 -5.22
C VAL A 81 -2.50 18.20 -5.67
N ARG A 82 -2.08 17.04 -6.18
CA ARG A 82 -0.72 16.83 -6.68
C ARG A 82 -0.33 17.80 -7.79
N PHE A 83 -1.28 18.22 -8.64
CA PHE A 83 -1.02 19.22 -9.67
C PHE A 83 -0.81 20.61 -9.08
N ARG A 84 -1.47 20.93 -7.96
CA ARG A 84 -1.25 22.19 -7.22
C ARG A 84 0.07 22.22 -6.45
N LEU A 85 0.67 21.05 -6.20
CA LEU A 85 2.00 20.91 -5.58
C LEU A 85 3.13 21.00 -6.62
N MET A 86 2.82 20.92 -7.92
CA MET A 86 3.81 21.07 -8.98
C MET A 86 4.09 22.56 -9.22
N PRO A 87 5.37 22.96 -9.42
CA PRO A 87 5.70 24.32 -9.84
C PRO A 87 4.98 24.71 -11.14
N GLU A 88 4.91 23.76 -12.08
CA GLU A 88 4.20 23.90 -13.35
C GLU A 88 3.31 22.68 -13.58
N PRO A 89 1.98 22.83 -13.47
CA PRO A 89 1.06 21.75 -13.81
C PRO A 89 1.18 21.37 -15.29
N PRO A 90 1.01 20.08 -15.63
CA PRO A 90 1.10 19.64 -17.02
C PRO A 90 0.03 20.29 -17.87
N CYS A 91 0.43 20.79 -19.03
CA CYS A 91 -0.45 21.41 -20.01
C CYS A 91 -0.03 21.01 -21.42
N VAL A 92 -0.96 20.50 -22.20
CA VAL A 92 -0.77 20.20 -23.62
C VAL A 92 -1.51 21.27 -24.41
N THR A 93 -0.85 21.83 -25.43
CA THR A 93 -1.44 22.87 -26.28
C THR A 93 -1.42 22.45 -27.75
N ARG A 94 -2.36 22.98 -28.52
CA ARG A 94 -2.41 22.87 -29.99
C ARG A 94 -2.36 24.26 -30.61
N ARG A 95 -1.95 24.36 -31.87
CA ARG A 95 -2.04 25.63 -32.64
C ARG A 95 -3.44 25.73 -33.27
N GLY A 96 -4.18 26.79 -32.96
CA GLY A 96 -5.47 27.12 -33.59
C GLY A 96 -5.31 27.84 -34.94
N GLU A 97 -6.43 28.21 -35.57
CA GLU A 97 -6.50 28.81 -36.92
C GLU A 97 -5.79 30.17 -37.09
N GLY A 98 -5.23 30.75 -36.02
CA GLY A 98 -4.38 31.95 -36.07
C GLY A 98 -2.94 31.74 -35.56
N GLY A 99 -2.49 30.50 -35.45
CA GLY A 99 -1.16 30.16 -34.90
C GLY A 99 -1.03 30.29 -33.37
N ARG A 100 -2.07 30.79 -32.68
CA ARG A 100 -2.13 30.87 -31.22
C ARG A 100 -2.18 29.48 -30.59
N ARG A 101 -1.49 29.31 -29.45
CA ARG A 101 -1.56 28.09 -28.64
C ARG A 101 -2.86 28.07 -27.83
N GLU A 102 -3.57 26.95 -27.89
CA GLU A 102 -4.81 26.71 -27.15
C GLU A 102 -4.68 25.42 -26.34
N PRO A 103 -5.19 25.37 -25.09
CA PRO A 103 -5.16 24.15 -24.30
C PRO A 103 -5.93 23.00 -24.96
N VAL A 104 -5.32 21.83 -24.99
CA VAL A 104 -5.99 20.58 -25.33
C VAL A 104 -6.68 20.05 -24.07
N ARG A 105 -7.90 19.55 -24.21
CA ARG A 105 -8.67 19.01 -23.09
C ARG A 105 -7.95 17.82 -22.45
N ARG A 106 -7.82 17.84 -21.11
CA ARG A 106 -7.43 16.64 -20.35
C ARG A 106 -8.61 15.67 -20.28
N TRP A 107 -8.39 14.42 -20.66
CA TRP A 107 -9.37 13.34 -20.52
C TRP A 107 -9.28 12.77 -19.12
N THR A 108 -10.37 12.91 -18.36
CA THR A 108 -10.50 12.45 -16.97
C THR A 108 -11.62 11.44 -16.80
N GLY A 109 -12.23 10.98 -17.90
CA GLY A 109 -13.42 10.13 -17.90
C GLY A 109 -14.37 10.42 -19.06
N GLY A 110 -15.38 9.55 -19.21
CA GLY A 110 -16.41 9.63 -20.24
C GLY A 110 -16.01 8.93 -21.54
N PRO A 111 -16.63 9.30 -22.68
CA PRO A 111 -16.31 8.71 -23.98
C PRO A 111 -14.81 8.78 -24.28
N ALA A 112 -14.23 7.65 -24.67
CA ALA A 112 -12.80 7.57 -24.96
C ALA A 112 -12.47 8.39 -26.22
N PRO A 113 -11.39 9.19 -26.20
CA PRO A 113 -10.91 9.88 -27.40
C PRO A 113 -10.36 8.88 -28.42
N ARG A 114 -10.36 9.23 -29.71
CA ARG A 114 -9.80 8.37 -30.76
C ARG A 114 -8.27 8.37 -30.74
N ARG A 115 -7.67 9.53 -30.47
CA ARG A 115 -6.22 9.74 -30.35
C ARG A 115 -5.89 10.42 -29.02
N LEU A 116 -5.14 9.74 -28.17
CA LEU A 116 -4.81 10.19 -26.82
C LEU A 116 -3.30 10.37 -26.66
N LEU A 117 -2.88 11.57 -26.23
CA LEU A 117 -1.53 11.77 -25.72
C LEU A 117 -1.49 11.40 -24.23
N VAL A 118 -0.66 10.44 -23.86
CA VAL A 118 -0.45 10.03 -22.47
C VAL A 118 0.91 10.55 -22.02
N MET A 119 0.92 11.30 -20.92
CA MET A 119 2.14 11.83 -20.32
C MET A 119 2.52 10.98 -19.11
N ALA A 120 3.74 10.45 -19.08
CA ALA A 120 4.32 9.91 -17.85
C ALA A 120 4.31 11.00 -16.75
N GLU A 121 4.13 10.58 -15.51
CA GLU A 121 4.06 11.46 -14.34
C GLU A 121 5.02 10.89 -13.29
N GLN A 122 5.61 11.77 -12.47
CA GLN A 122 6.43 11.41 -11.32
C GLN A 122 7.74 10.68 -11.71
N GLY A 123 7.99 9.47 -11.20
CA GLY A 123 9.23 8.74 -11.34
C GLY A 123 9.20 7.56 -12.32
N LEU A 124 10.34 6.88 -12.43
CA LEU A 124 10.50 5.70 -13.30
C LEU A 124 9.57 4.55 -12.87
N GLY A 125 9.45 4.32 -11.56
CA GLY A 125 8.58 3.28 -10.99
C GLY A 125 7.10 3.49 -11.34
N ASP A 126 6.66 4.75 -11.39
CA ASP A 126 5.28 5.11 -11.74
C ASP A 126 4.97 4.80 -13.20
N THR A 127 5.95 5.06 -14.08
CA THR A 127 5.86 4.70 -15.49
C THR A 127 5.76 3.19 -15.66
N LEU A 128 6.65 2.43 -14.98
CA LEU A 128 6.63 0.97 -14.99
C LEU A 128 5.32 0.39 -14.44
N GLN A 129 4.74 1.01 -13.42
CA GLN A 129 3.48 0.56 -12.87
C GLN A 129 2.31 0.85 -13.81
N PHE A 130 2.09 2.10 -14.19
CA PHE A 130 0.85 2.52 -14.83
C PHE A 130 0.81 2.29 -16.35
N CYS A 131 1.96 2.00 -17.00
CA CYS A 131 1.96 1.60 -18.41
C CYS A 131 1.10 0.34 -18.68
N ARG A 132 0.81 -0.46 -17.66
CA ARG A 132 -0.11 -1.61 -17.69
C ARG A 132 -1.50 -1.32 -18.25
N PHE A 133 -1.95 -0.06 -18.21
CA PHE A 133 -3.29 0.33 -18.64
C PHE A 133 -3.35 0.65 -20.15
N LEU A 134 -2.19 0.86 -20.78
CA LEU A 134 -2.11 1.18 -22.21
C LEU A 134 -2.64 0.06 -23.12
N PRO A 135 -2.39 -1.24 -22.86
CA PRO A 135 -3.03 -2.32 -23.63
C PRO A 135 -4.55 -2.27 -23.60
N ARG A 136 -5.16 -1.92 -22.46
CA ARG A 136 -6.62 -1.80 -22.36
C ARG A 136 -7.17 -0.60 -23.16
N LEU A 137 -6.41 0.50 -23.24
CA LEU A 137 -6.78 1.61 -24.13
C LEU A 137 -6.74 1.17 -25.60
N ALA A 138 -5.69 0.45 -26.00
CA ALA A 138 -5.58 -0.06 -27.36
C ALA A 138 -6.72 -1.03 -27.71
N GLN A 139 -7.09 -1.92 -26.79
CA GLN A 139 -8.24 -2.83 -26.92
C GLN A 139 -9.57 -2.07 -27.06
N ALA A 140 -9.70 -0.91 -26.42
CA ALA A 140 -10.84 -0.01 -26.59
C ALA A 140 -10.80 0.83 -27.89
N GLY A 141 -9.82 0.60 -28.77
CA GLY A 141 -9.67 1.29 -30.05
C GLY A 141 -9.01 2.68 -29.97
N VAL A 142 -8.47 3.06 -28.81
CA VAL A 142 -7.76 4.32 -28.61
C VAL A 142 -6.35 4.22 -29.19
N LYS A 143 -5.99 5.17 -30.06
CA LYS A 143 -4.62 5.31 -30.56
C LYS A 143 -3.83 6.18 -29.58
N ALA A 144 -3.02 5.53 -28.74
CA ALA A 144 -2.25 6.23 -27.72
C ALA A 144 -0.81 6.54 -28.17
N SER A 145 -0.34 7.74 -27.84
CA SER A 145 1.07 8.10 -27.86
C SER A 145 1.53 8.34 -26.42
N LEU A 146 2.53 7.61 -25.93
CA LEU A 146 3.08 7.78 -24.59
C LEU A 146 4.36 8.61 -24.66
N VAL A 147 4.38 9.74 -23.95
CA VAL A 147 5.60 10.49 -23.64
C VAL A 147 6.14 9.98 -22.30
N ALA A 148 7.32 9.37 -22.31
CA ALA A 148 7.93 8.74 -21.15
C ALA A 148 9.43 9.05 -21.05
N PRO A 149 10.07 8.87 -19.88
CA PRO A 149 11.53 9.00 -19.74
C PRO A 149 12.25 8.12 -20.77
N GLY A 150 13.18 8.70 -21.55
CA GLY A 150 13.86 7.99 -22.65
C GLY A 150 14.51 6.68 -22.21
N ALA A 151 15.03 6.66 -20.99
CA ALA A 151 15.66 5.49 -20.38
C ALA A 151 14.73 4.26 -20.23
N LEU A 152 13.40 4.42 -20.24
CA LEU A 152 12.46 3.29 -20.15
C LEU A 152 11.93 2.82 -21.50
N LEU A 153 12.22 3.52 -22.60
CA LEU A 153 11.68 3.19 -23.92
C LEU A 153 11.97 1.76 -24.38
N PRO A 154 13.20 1.20 -24.21
CA PRO A 154 13.47 -0.18 -24.60
C PRO A 154 12.59 -1.20 -23.87
N LEU A 155 12.33 -1.00 -22.58
CA LEU A 155 11.42 -1.85 -21.81
C LEU A 155 9.96 -1.63 -22.21
N LEU A 156 9.52 -0.38 -22.36
CA LEU A 156 8.15 -0.05 -22.75
C LEU A 156 7.79 -0.59 -24.14
N ALA A 157 8.76 -0.75 -25.04
CA ALA A 157 8.58 -1.37 -26.35
C ALA A 157 8.15 -2.85 -26.27
N SER A 158 8.33 -3.50 -25.11
CA SER A 158 7.86 -4.88 -24.88
C SER A 158 6.39 -5.00 -24.49
N LEU A 159 5.69 -3.86 -24.31
CA LEU A 159 4.24 -3.84 -24.08
C LEU A 159 3.53 -4.48 -25.27
N ASP A 160 2.61 -5.40 -24.98
CA ASP A 160 1.74 -6.02 -26.00
C ASP A 160 0.59 -5.07 -26.37
N ALA A 161 0.95 -3.90 -26.92
CA ALA A 161 0.02 -2.86 -27.32
C ALA A 161 0.63 -1.95 -28.39
N PRO A 162 -0.13 -1.57 -29.43
CA PRO A 162 0.32 -0.61 -30.43
C PRO A 162 0.29 0.83 -29.87
N VAL A 163 1.30 1.18 -29.07
CA VAL A 163 1.49 2.50 -28.48
C VAL A 163 2.69 3.18 -29.15
N GLU A 164 2.51 4.42 -29.60
CA GLU A 164 3.64 5.22 -30.08
C GLU A 164 4.43 5.74 -28.86
N LEU A 165 5.68 5.31 -28.72
CA LEU A 165 6.53 5.75 -27.60
C LEU A 165 7.38 6.96 -28.01
N ARG A 166 7.44 7.96 -27.13
CA ARG A 166 8.17 9.21 -27.33
C ARG A 166 9.01 9.52 -26.09
N PRO A 167 10.32 9.83 -26.21
CA PRO A 167 11.11 10.28 -25.08
C PRO A 167 10.63 11.66 -24.62
N LEU A 168 10.66 11.93 -23.32
CA LEU A 168 10.32 13.22 -22.72
C LEU A 168 11.16 14.36 -23.34
N GLU A 169 12.43 14.09 -23.59
CA GLU A 169 13.44 15.00 -24.10
C GLU A 169 13.18 15.41 -25.57
N ALA A 170 12.45 14.58 -26.32
CA ALA A 170 12.09 14.84 -27.71
C ALA A 170 10.58 14.65 -27.97
N ALA A 171 9.75 14.92 -26.96
CA ALA A 171 8.30 14.71 -27.03
C ALA A 171 7.68 15.46 -28.23
N GLY A 172 8.22 16.63 -28.57
CA GLY A 172 7.89 17.38 -29.77
C GLY A 172 6.40 17.75 -29.88
N SER A 173 5.96 18.06 -31.10
CA SER A 173 4.52 18.21 -31.40
C SER A 173 3.96 16.88 -31.89
N VAL A 174 2.81 16.47 -31.35
CA VAL A 174 2.08 15.28 -31.80
C VAL A 174 0.86 15.72 -32.61
N ALA A 175 0.76 15.26 -33.86
CA ALA A 175 -0.30 15.67 -34.76
C ALA A 175 -1.63 14.94 -34.46
N GLY A 176 -2.73 15.69 -34.52
CA GLY A 176 -4.08 15.12 -34.51
C GLY A 176 -4.52 14.51 -33.17
N ILE A 177 -3.98 14.97 -32.04
CA ILE A 177 -4.45 14.54 -30.71
C ILE A 177 -5.83 15.13 -30.40
N ASP A 178 -6.75 14.32 -29.89
CA ASP A 178 -8.10 14.77 -29.50
C ASP A 178 -8.14 15.24 -28.05
N ALA A 179 -7.36 14.56 -27.20
CA ALA A 179 -7.23 14.83 -25.78
C ALA A 179 -5.86 14.35 -25.27
N TRP A 180 -5.55 14.69 -24.02
CA TRP A 180 -4.39 14.15 -23.32
C TRP A 180 -4.75 13.67 -21.91
N ALA A 181 -3.95 12.81 -21.30
CA ALA A 181 -4.10 12.37 -19.92
C ALA A 181 -2.73 12.17 -19.26
N THR A 182 -2.65 12.24 -17.93
CA THR A 182 -1.47 11.70 -17.25
C THR A 182 -1.61 10.19 -17.08
N LEU A 183 -0.48 9.49 -17.05
CA LEU A 183 -0.44 8.04 -16.99
C LEU A 183 -1.12 7.50 -15.71
N LEU A 184 -1.01 8.23 -14.60
CA LEU A 184 -1.61 7.87 -13.31
C LEU A 184 -3.14 8.02 -13.29
N ASP A 185 -3.69 8.89 -14.14
CA ASP A 185 -5.15 9.11 -14.22
C ASP A 185 -5.86 8.05 -15.06
N LEU A 186 -5.14 7.27 -15.88
CA LEU A 186 -5.72 6.27 -16.77
C LEU A 186 -6.73 5.32 -16.11
N PRO A 187 -6.42 4.66 -14.97
CA PRO A 187 -7.40 3.75 -14.36
C PRO A 187 -8.73 4.44 -14.04
N ARG A 188 -8.68 5.66 -13.50
CA ARG A 188 -9.88 6.46 -13.20
C ARG A 188 -10.58 6.91 -14.48
N ALA A 189 -9.84 7.43 -15.46
CA ALA A 189 -10.41 7.93 -16.72
C ALA A 189 -11.09 6.81 -17.51
N MET A 190 -10.60 5.58 -17.40
CA MET A 190 -11.21 4.38 -17.97
C MET A 190 -12.38 3.82 -17.15
N GLY A 191 -12.65 4.36 -15.95
CA GLY A 191 -13.70 3.88 -15.06
C GLY A 191 -13.42 2.50 -14.46
N LEU A 192 -12.14 2.11 -14.33
CA LEU A 192 -11.76 0.81 -13.78
C LEU A 192 -12.01 0.75 -12.28
N ALA A 193 -12.53 -0.37 -11.80
CA ALA A 193 -12.57 -0.65 -10.37
C ALA A 193 -11.18 -1.12 -9.89
N PRO A 194 -10.84 -0.91 -8.60
CA PRO A 194 -9.56 -1.36 -8.04
C PRO A 194 -9.28 -2.86 -8.22
N ALA A 195 -10.34 -3.69 -8.23
CA ALA A 195 -10.24 -5.12 -8.51
C ALA A 195 -9.67 -5.42 -9.91
N ASP A 196 -9.81 -4.48 -10.85
CA ASP A 196 -9.35 -4.61 -12.22
C ASP A 196 -7.97 -3.97 -12.46
N TYR A 197 -7.31 -3.42 -11.43
CA TYR A 197 -5.99 -2.79 -11.56
C TYR A 197 -4.84 -3.79 -11.70
N GLY A 198 -5.04 -5.02 -11.21
CA GLY A 198 -4.15 -6.13 -11.45
C GLY A 198 -4.19 -6.51 -12.93
N ALA A 199 -3.25 -6.02 -13.72
CA ALA A 199 -3.03 -6.58 -15.05
C ALA A 199 -2.45 -8.00 -14.89
N PRO A 200 -2.78 -8.95 -15.78
CA PRO A 200 -2.04 -10.21 -15.83
C PRO A 200 -0.57 -9.88 -16.08
N ALA A 201 0.31 -10.28 -15.16
CA ALA A 201 1.74 -10.20 -15.35
C ALA A 201 2.26 -11.47 -16.07
N PRO A 202 3.31 -11.37 -16.88
CA PRO A 202 4.08 -10.17 -17.21
C PRO A 202 3.36 -9.27 -18.21
N TYR A 203 3.41 -7.95 -18.00
CA TYR A 203 3.02 -6.94 -19.00
C TYR A 203 4.22 -6.19 -19.60
N LEU A 204 5.41 -6.33 -19.01
CA LEU A 204 6.69 -5.99 -19.62
C LEU A 204 7.52 -7.26 -19.75
N ARG A 205 8.44 -7.29 -20.71
CA ARG A 205 9.35 -8.43 -20.93
C ARG A 205 10.79 -7.94 -21.05
N ALA A 206 11.70 -8.69 -20.43
CA ALA A 206 13.13 -8.50 -20.62
C ALA A 206 13.55 -8.99 -22.02
N ASP A 207 14.59 -8.36 -22.57
CA ASP A 207 15.21 -8.79 -23.83
C ASP A 207 15.76 -10.24 -23.68
N PRO A 208 15.27 -11.22 -24.47
CA PRO A 208 15.73 -12.60 -24.40
C PRO A 208 17.25 -12.79 -24.55
N ALA A 209 17.91 -11.97 -25.39
CA ALA A 209 19.35 -12.06 -25.60
C ALA A 209 20.12 -11.62 -24.34
N ARG A 210 19.68 -10.54 -23.69
CA ARG A 210 20.24 -10.11 -22.40
C ARG A 210 19.98 -11.13 -21.30
N VAL A 211 18.78 -11.72 -21.27
CA VAL A 211 18.44 -12.79 -20.30
C VAL A 211 19.40 -13.96 -20.46
N ALA A 212 19.66 -14.42 -21.68
CA ALA A 212 20.61 -15.51 -21.93
C ALA A 212 22.03 -15.16 -21.41
N ALA A 213 22.55 -13.98 -21.76
CA ALA A 213 23.86 -13.53 -21.31
C ALA A 213 23.98 -13.47 -19.77
N TRP A 214 22.95 -12.97 -19.08
CA TRP A 214 22.94 -12.93 -17.61
C TRP A 214 22.78 -14.31 -16.98
N ARG A 215 22.01 -15.22 -17.59
CA ARG A 215 21.92 -16.61 -17.13
C ARG A 215 23.26 -17.31 -17.19
N ASP A 216 24.03 -17.13 -18.27
CA ASP A 216 25.34 -17.74 -18.40
C ASP A 216 26.30 -17.25 -17.31
N ARG A 217 26.26 -15.95 -16.99
CA ARG A 217 27.05 -15.38 -15.89
C ARG A 217 26.64 -15.95 -14.52
N LEU A 218 25.35 -16.08 -14.26
CA LEU A 218 24.83 -16.63 -13.00
C LEU A 218 24.95 -18.15 -12.92
N ALA A 219 25.13 -18.86 -14.04
CA ALA A 219 25.37 -20.29 -14.06
C ALA A 219 26.68 -20.66 -13.35
N ALA A 220 27.70 -19.80 -13.41
CA ALA A 220 28.95 -19.98 -12.67
C ALA A 220 28.76 -19.98 -11.15
N GLU A 221 27.78 -19.21 -10.65
CA GLU A 221 27.39 -19.23 -9.24
C GLU A 221 26.68 -20.54 -8.87
N ARG A 222 25.73 -20.98 -9.72
CA ARG A 222 25.05 -22.27 -9.52
C ARG A 222 26.02 -23.45 -9.54
N ALA A 223 27.06 -23.41 -10.38
CA ALA A 223 28.10 -24.43 -10.43
C ALA A 223 28.92 -24.52 -9.12
N GLN A 224 28.93 -23.46 -8.30
CA GLN A 224 29.57 -23.43 -6.98
C GLN A 224 28.65 -23.90 -5.84
N GLY A 225 27.48 -24.48 -6.18
CA GLY A 225 26.53 -24.98 -5.19
C GLY A 225 25.49 -23.96 -4.72
N VAL A 226 25.40 -22.78 -5.37
CA VAL A 226 24.33 -21.81 -5.11
C VAL A 226 22.99 -22.39 -5.59
N THR A 227 22.06 -22.56 -4.66
CA THR A 227 20.71 -23.08 -4.92
C THR A 227 19.67 -21.98 -4.97
N LEU A 228 19.92 -20.84 -4.32
CA LEU A 228 18.97 -19.72 -4.18
C LEU A 228 19.61 -18.38 -4.59
N LEU A 229 19.11 -17.78 -5.66
CA LEU A 229 19.51 -16.46 -6.15
C LEU A 229 18.48 -15.41 -5.75
N VAL A 230 18.86 -14.46 -4.88
CA VAL A 230 17.97 -13.41 -4.37
C VAL A 230 18.44 -12.03 -4.80
N GLY A 231 17.62 -11.31 -5.56
CA GLY A 231 17.91 -9.93 -5.96
C GLY A 231 17.62 -8.96 -4.82
N ILE A 232 18.53 -8.02 -4.56
CA ILE A 232 18.36 -7.02 -3.49
C ILE A 232 18.48 -5.60 -4.01
N ALA A 233 17.62 -4.71 -3.48
CA ALA A 233 17.73 -3.26 -3.65
C ALA A 233 17.21 -2.56 -2.38
N TRP A 234 18.09 -1.82 -1.71
CA TRP A 234 17.86 -1.32 -0.35
C TRP A 234 17.56 0.18 -0.30
N ARG A 235 17.72 0.90 -1.41
CA ARG A 235 17.60 2.36 -1.44
C ARG A 235 16.99 2.86 -2.76
N GLY A 236 16.23 3.95 -2.67
CA GLY A 236 15.71 4.66 -3.84
C GLY A 236 16.67 5.75 -4.34
N ASN A 237 16.10 6.84 -4.83
CA ASN A 237 16.88 8.02 -5.22
C ASN A 237 17.12 8.88 -3.97
N ARG A 238 18.39 9.05 -3.56
CA ARG A 238 18.80 9.86 -2.39
C ARG A 238 18.30 11.31 -2.44
N SER A 239 18.12 11.86 -3.65
CA SER A 239 17.62 13.23 -3.84
C SER A 239 16.10 13.33 -3.73
N ALA A 240 15.37 12.22 -3.68
CA ALA A 240 13.91 12.21 -3.59
C ALA A 240 13.45 12.56 -2.16
N PRO A 241 12.41 13.40 -2.00
CA PRO A 241 11.85 13.70 -0.69
C PRO A 241 11.39 12.42 0.04
N GLY A 242 11.85 12.24 1.28
CA GLY A 242 11.45 11.11 2.11
C GLY A 242 12.20 9.80 1.85
N ASP A 243 13.18 9.77 0.92
CA ASP A 243 13.91 8.54 0.59
C ASP A 243 14.58 7.89 1.81
N ALA A 244 15.20 8.70 2.67
CA ALA A 244 15.83 8.24 3.91
C ALA A 244 14.88 7.46 4.84
N ARG A 245 13.55 7.66 4.74
CA ARG A 245 12.56 6.96 5.59
C ARG A 245 12.18 5.58 5.06
N ARG A 246 12.37 5.35 3.76
CA ARG A 246 12.03 4.10 3.07
C ARG A 246 13.25 3.27 2.71
N SER A 247 14.45 3.80 2.87
CA SER A 247 15.71 3.10 2.57
C SER A 247 16.17 2.27 3.77
N ALA A 248 16.58 1.03 3.48
CA ALA A 248 17.23 0.11 4.40
C ALA A 248 18.76 0.27 4.30
N ALA A 249 19.50 -0.23 5.30
CA ALA A 249 20.93 -0.43 5.18
C ALA A 249 21.19 -1.73 4.39
N LEU A 250 22.32 -1.82 3.68
CA LEU A 250 22.73 -3.08 3.06
C LEU A 250 22.84 -4.20 4.11
N GLU A 251 23.39 -3.88 5.29
CA GLU A 251 23.54 -4.81 6.41
C GLU A 251 22.21 -5.46 6.88
N ASP A 252 21.07 -4.78 6.69
CA ASP A 252 19.75 -5.34 7.02
C ASP A 252 19.43 -6.63 6.23
N PHE A 253 20.16 -6.91 5.14
CA PHE A 253 19.99 -8.10 4.31
C PHE A 253 20.80 -9.32 4.77
N ALA A 254 21.59 -9.20 5.84
CA ALA A 254 22.35 -10.30 6.42
C ALA A 254 21.53 -11.59 6.70
N PRO A 255 20.26 -11.53 7.17
CA PRO A 255 19.46 -12.73 7.40
C PRO A 255 19.24 -13.59 6.14
N ILE A 256 19.15 -12.98 4.95
CA ILE A 256 19.01 -13.73 3.69
C ILE A 256 20.36 -14.34 3.31
N ALA A 257 21.46 -13.61 3.50
CA ALA A 257 22.80 -14.10 3.20
C ALA A 257 23.24 -15.27 4.08
N ALA A 258 22.64 -15.40 5.27
CA ALA A 258 22.85 -16.51 6.18
C ALA A 258 22.15 -17.82 5.76
N ILE A 259 21.27 -17.79 4.76
CA ILE A 259 20.60 -19.00 4.26
C ILE A 259 21.62 -19.88 3.51
N PRO A 260 21.77 -21.17 3.85
CA PRO A 260 22.67 -22.07 3.14
C PRO A 260 22.33 -22.15 1.64
N GLY A 261 23.34 -21.92 0.79
CA GLY A 261 23.18 -21.93 -0.67
C GLY A 261 22.58 -20.65 -1.26
N ALA A 262 22.34 -19.61 -0.45
CA ALA A 262 21.88 -18.32 -0.92
C ALA A 262 23.01 -17.43 -1.47
N ARG A 263 22.70 -16.69 -2.53
CA ARG A 263 23.57 -15.70 -3.15
C ARG A 263 22.77 -14.45 -3.45
N LEU A 264 23.22 -13.32 -2.93
CA LEU A 264 22.51 -12.04 -3.06
C LEU A 264 23.00 -11.35 -4.33
N VAL A 265 22.10 -11.10 -5.27
CA VAL A 265 22.40 -10.42 -6.53
C VAL A 265 22.09 -8.93 -6.37
N CYS A 266 23.09 -8.08 -6.48
CA CYS A 266 22.91 -6.64 -6.34
C CYS A 266 22.09 -6.10 -7.53
N LEU A 267 20.90 -5.55 -7.26
CA LEU A 267 20.08 -4.81 -8.23
C LEU A 267 20.11 -3.30 -7.96
N GLN A 268 20.89 -2.85 -6.98
CA GLN A 268 21.05 -1.45 -6.62
C GLN A 268 22.01 -0.77 -7.59
N LYS A 269 21.51 0.23 -8.34
CA LYS A 269 22.29 0.91 -9.37
C LYS A 269 23.41 1.79 -8.82
N ASP A 270 23.17 2.50 -7.73
CA ASP A 270 24.11 3.42 -7.09
C ASP A 270 24.83 2.76 -5.90
N ALA A 271 25.06 1.45 -5.95
CA ALA A 271 25.80 0.76 -4.90
C ALA A 271 27.27 1.17 -4.93
N GLU A 272 27.75 1.74 -3.82
CA GLU A 272 29.14 2.16 -3.69
C GLU A 272 30.02 0.94 -3.37
N PRO A 273 31.20 0.77 -4.01
CA PRO A 273 32.07 -0.38 -3.73
C PRO A 273 32.45 -0.52 -2.25
N GLY A 274 32.62 0.61 -1.54
CA GLY A 274 32.89 0.63 -0.10
C GLY A 274 31.71 0.17 0.76
N GLU A 275 30.47 0.46 0.34
CA GLU A 275 29.24 -0.01 1.01
C GLU A 275 29.15 -1.54 0.95
N ILE A 276 29.44 -2.11 -0.22
CA ILE A 276 29.42 -3.57 -0.42
C ILE A 276 30.59 -4.25 0.31
N ALA A 277 31.80 -3.72 0.19
CA ALA A 277 32.97 -4.28 0.87
C ALA A 277 32.85 -4.21 2.42
N GLY A 278 32.09 -3.25 2.93
CA GLY A 278 31.92 -3.02 4.37
C GLY A 278 30.81 -3.86 5.04
N CYS A 279 29.94 -4.54 4.31
CA CYS A 279 28.88 -5.36 4.90
C CYS A 279 29.38 -6.74 5.35
N SER A 280 28.73 -7.34 6.35
CA SER A 280 29.17 -8.60 6.97
C SER A 280 29.15 -9.82 6.05
N PHE A 281 28.47 -9.71 4.90
CA PHE A 281 28.25 -10.78 3.94
C PHE A 281 28.73 -10.41 2.53
N ALA A 282 29.73 -9.53 2.40
CA ALA A 282 30.28 -9.08 1.12
C ALA A 282 30.64 -10.24 0.18
N SER A 283 31.19 -11.34 0.72
CA SER A 283 31.54 -12.55 -0.03
C SER A 283 30.33 -13.32 -0.58
N SER A 284 29.12 -13.05 -0.10
CA SER A 284 27.84 -13.63 -0.55
C SER A 284 27.11 -12.76 -1.57
N ILE A 285 27.69 -11.62 -1.98
CA ILE A 285 27.10 -10.73 -3.00
C ILE A 285 27.69 -11.03 -4.38
N PHE A 286 26.81 -11.30 -5.35
CA PHE A 286 27.14 -11.23 -6.77
C PHE A 286 26.99 -9.79 -7.26
N HIS A 287 28.08 -9.23 -7.80
CA HIS A 287 28.08 -7.91 -8.39
C HIS A 287 27.92 -7.99 -9.92
N PRO A 288 26.92 -7.32 -10.50
CA PRO A 288 26.75 -7.24 -11.96
C PRO A 288 27.92 -6.63 -12.75
N GLY A 289 28.89 -5.99 -12.08
CA GLY A 289 30.00 -5.28 -12.70
C GLY A 289 29.67 -3.81 -13.04
N PRO A 290 30.66 -3.05 -13.55
CA PRO A 290 30.54 -1.61 -13.78
C PRO A 290 29.62 -1.23 -14.95
N ASP A 291 29.41 -2.14 -15.90
CA ASP A 291 28.57 -1.92 -17.08
C ASP A 291 27.07 -2.23 -16.83
N PHE A 292 26.70 -2.55 -15.59
CA PHE A 292 25.33 -2.88 -15.21
C PHE A 292 24.37 -1.71 -15.39
N ASP A 293 23.37 -1.89 -16.25
CA ASP A 293 22.44 -0.81 -16.63
C ASP A 293 23.18 0.45 -17.11
N ALA A 294 24.36 0.25 -17.72
CA ALA A 294 25.12 1.28 -18.40
C ALA A 294 24.56 1.51 -19.82
N GLY A 295 24.61 2.75 -20.28
CA GLY A 295 24.16 3.13 -21.62
C GLY A 295 22.68 3.51 -21.74
N GLU A 296 22.16 3.43 -22.96
CA GLU A 296 20.78 3.80 -23.31
C GLU A 296 19.81 2.69 -22.93
N GLY A 297 18.92 2.96 -21.97
CA GLY A 297 17.89 2.00 -21.52
C GLY A 297 18.09 1.50 -20.09
N ALA A 298 17.74 2.34 -19.11
CA ALA A 298 17.75 1.94 -17.71
C ALA A 298 16.85 0.72 -17.47
N PHE A 299 17.25 -0.10 -16.49
CA PHE A 299 16.56 -1.32 -16.08
C PHE A 299 16.54 -2.47 -17.10
N SER A 300 17.17 -2.32 -18.29
CA SER A 300 17.22 -3.41 -19.26
C SER A 300 18.00 -4.60 -18.74
N ASP A 301 19.15 -4.36 -18.09
CA ASP A 301 19.92 -5.41 -17.43
C ASP A 301 19.25 -5.83 -16.12
N THR A 302 18.72 -4.89 -15.34
CA THR A 302 17.95 -5.25 -14.13
C THR A 302 16.82 -6.23 -14.47
N ALA A 303 16.05 -5.99 -15.53
CA ALA A 303 14.96 -6.86 -15.97
C ALA A 303 15.48 -8.24 -16.42
N ALA A 304 16.59 -8.27 -17.15
CA ALA A 304 17.20 -9.50 -17.62
C ALA A 304 17.77 -10.35 -16.47
N ILE A 305 18.42 -9.72 -15.49
CA ILE A 305 18.89 -10.36 -14.26
C ILE A 305 17.69 -10.92 -13.50
N MET A 306 16.65 -10.11 -13.25
CA MET A 306 15.44 -10.53 -12.52
C MET A 306 14.76 -11.78 -13.09
N ALA A 307 14.82 -11.99 -14.41
CA ALA A 307 14.29 -13.17 -15.08
C ALA A 307 15.07 -14.48 -14.76
N SER A 308 16.20 -14.34 -14.07
CA SER A 308 17.11 -15.42 -13.68
C SER A 308 17.18 -15.65 -12.17
N LEU A 309 16.48 -14.82 -11.38
CA LEU A 309 16.46 -14.88 -9.92
C LEU A 309 15.27 -15.67 -9.38
N ASP A 310 15.42 -16.27 -8.21
CA ASP A 310 14.36 -17.03 -7.53
C ASP A 310 13.42 -16.11 -6.74
N ARG A 311 13.95 -15.01 -6.19
CA ARG A 311 13.21 -13.97 -5.47
C ARG A 311 13.85 -12.60 -5.63
N ILE A 312 13.06 -11.54 -5.51
CA ILE A 312 13.54 -10.17 -5.27
C ILE A 312 13.11 -9.72 -3.87
N VAL A 313 14.00 -9.11 -3.10
CA VAL A 313 13.67 -8.46 -1.82
C VAL A 313 14.14 -7.01 -1.92
N CYS A 314 13.22 -6.06 -1.84
CA CYS A 314 13.57 -4.66 -2.04
C CYS A 314 12.69 -3.71 -1.23
N VAL A 315 13.16 -2.47 -1.08
CA VAL A 315 12.34 -1.37 -0.55
C VAL A 315 11.51 -0.72 -1.66
N ASP A 316 10.64 0.23 -1.27
CA ASP A 316 9.68 0.92 -2.15
C ASP A 316 10.38 1.77 -3.24
N THR A 317 10.72 1.13 -4.36
CA THR A 317 11.49 1.69 -5.49
C THR A 317 10.98 1.17 -6.83
N ALA A 318 11.56 1.69 -7.93
CA ALA A 318 11.31 1.19 -9.28
C ALA A 318 11.59 -0.32 -9.44
N VAL A 319 12.49 -0.90 -8.62
CA VAL A 319 12.79 -2.35 -8.61
C VAL A 319 11.55 -3.17 -8.24
N ALA A 320 10.77 -2.72 -7.24
CA ALA A 320 9.52 -3.40 -6.86
C ALA A 320 8.50 -3.38 -8.00
N HIS A 321 8.36 -2.22 -8.65
CA HIS A 321 7.44 -2.05 -9.77
C HIS A 321 7.86 -2.87 -11.00
N LEU A 322 9.16 -2.95 -11.28
CA LEU A 322 9.70 -3.75 -12.38
C LEU A 322 9.51 -5.25 -12.11
N ALA A 323 9.81 -5.72 -10.90
CA ALA A 323 9.59 -7.12 -10.52
C ALA A 323 8.12 -7.52 -10.74
N GLY A 324 7.19 -6.68 -10.28
CA GLY A 324 5.77 -6.90 -10.50
C GLY A 324 5.35 -6.82 -11.98
N ALA A 325 5.95 -5.93 -12.77
CA ALA A 325 5.69 -5.81 -14.22
C ALA A 325 6.14 -7.04 -15.02
N LEU A 326 7.25 -7.64 -14.59
CA LEU A 326 7.83 -8.87 -15.14
C LEU A 326 7.19 -10.15 -14.57
N GLY A 327 6.24 -10.03 -13.64
CA GLY A 327 5.62 -11.18 -12.97
C GLY A 327 6.61 -11.98 -12.12
N ARG A 328 7.63 -11.33 -11.57
CA ARG A 328 8.63 -11.97 -10.72
C ARG A 328 8.16 -11.98 -9.25
N PRO A 329 8.37 -13.10 -8.55
CA PRO A 329 8.32 -13.17 -7.09
C PRO A 329 9.08 -12.04 -6.40
N ALA A 330 8.42 -11.23 -5.56
CA ALA A 330 9.12 -10.24 -4.76
C ALA A 330 8.52 -9.99 -3.38
N ASP A 331 9.39 -9.67 -2.41
CA ASP A 331 9.03 -9.17 -1.09
C ASP A 331 9.37 -7.68 -1.03
N LEU A 332 8.36 -6.85 -0.78
CA LEU A 332 8.49 -5.40 -0.69
C LEU A 332 8.50 -4.95 0.76
N LEU A 333 9.63 -4.43 1.20
CA LEU A 333 9.85 -3.91 2.54
C LEU A 333 9.26 -2.50 2.67
N LEU A 334 8.36 -2.30 3.63
CA LEU A 334 7.65 -1.04 3.83
C LEU A 334 7.81 -0.53 5.26
N GLN A 335 8.01 0.79 5.38
CA GLN A 335 7.89 1.55 6.62
C GLN A 335 6.43 1.56 7.12
N PRO A 336 6.21 1.64 8.46
CA PRO A 336 4.86 1.60 9.03
C PRO A 336 4.00 2.82 8.64
N ASP A 337 4.55 4.03 8.80
CA ASP A 337 3.73 5.25 8.93
C ASP A 337 3.71 6.14 7.66
N TRP A 338 4.49 5.77 6.64
CA TRP A 338 4.70 6.63 5.45
C TRP A 338 4.88 5.82 4.16
N ALA A 339 4.32 4.61 4.08
CA ALA A 339 4.31 3.91 2.80
C ALA A 339 3.57 4.73 1.73
N ASP A 340 3.99 4.59 0.48
CA ASP A 340 3.27 5.19 -0.62
C ASP A 340 1.82 4.69 -0.69
N TRP A 341 0.91 5.56 -1.12
CA TRP A 341 -0.52 5.28 -1.14
C TRP A 341 -0.88 4.05 -1.97
N ARG A 342 -0.05 3.68 -2.96
CA ARG A 342 -0.22 2.49 -3.80
C ARG A 342 -0.21 1.20 -2.97
N TRP A 343 0.49 1.18 -1.85
CA TRP A 343 0.57 0.01 -0.98
C TRP A 343 -0.57 -0.07 0.04
N LEU A 344 -1.48 0.91 0.04
CA LEU A 344 -2.69 0.97 0.85
C LEU A 344 -2.40 0.81 2.36
N GLY A 345 -3.44 0.58 3.16
CA GLY A 345 -3.33 0.17 4.57
C GLY A 345 -3.15 -1.34 4.75
N ARG A 346 -2.78 -2.06 3.68
CA ARG A 346 -2.70 -3.53 3.67
C ARG A 346 -1.39 -4.01 4.26
N ALA A 347 -1.45 -5.18 4.92
CA ALA A 347 -0.32 -5.76 5.64
C ALA A 347 0.58 -6.61 4.74
N LEU A 348 -0.02 -7.48 3.91
CA LEU A 348 0.70 -8.55 3.21
C LEU A 348 0.47 -8.60 1.70
N ASP A 349 -0.65 -8.09 1.20
CA ASP A 349 -1.04 -8.18 -0.21
C ASP A 349 -1.09 -6.80 -0.88
N THR A 350 -1.08 -6.79 -2.21
CA THR A 350 -1.21 -5.59 -3.02
C THR A 350 -2.17 -5.85 -4.18
N ILE A 351 -3.05 -4.87 -4.45
CA ILE A 351 -3.99 -4.94 -5.57
C ILE A 351 -3.29 -4.77 -6.93
N TRP A 352 -2.01 -4.35 -6.92
CA TRP A 352 -1.28 -4.04 -8.14
C TRP A 352 -0.50 -5.23 -8.68
N TYR A 353 0.05 -6.07 -7.82
CA TYR A 353 1.04 -7.06 -8.21
C TYR A 353 0.80 -8.40 -7.49
N PRO A 354 0.13 -9.36 -8.15
CA PRO A 354 -0.15 -10.67 -7.56
C PRO A 354 1.09 -11.43 -7.07
N THR A 355 2.26 -11.15 -7.66
CA THR A 355 3.53 -11.82 -7.34
C THR A 355 4.31 -11.15 -6.22
N LEU A 356 3.82 -10.03 -5.68
CA LEU A 356 4.46 -9.30 -4.59
C LEU A 356 3.80 -9.61 -3.26
N ARG A 357 4.63 -9.79 -2.24
CA ARG A 357 4.23 -9.82 -0.83
C ARG A 357 4.73 -8.55 -0.16
N LEU A 358 3.84 -7.85 0.54
CA LEU A 358 4.21 -6.71 1.37
C LEU A 358 4.80 -7.21 2.70
N ARG A 359 5.87 -6.58 3.14
CA ARG A 359 6.52 -6.77 4.45
C ARG A 359 6.51 -5.42 5.16
N ARG A 360 5.36 -5.07 5.72
CA ARG A 360 5.20 -3.82 6.46
C ARG A 360 5.74 -4.00 7.86
N ARG A 361 6.80 -3.26 8.18
CA ARG A 361 7.35 -3.19 9.53
C ARG A 361 6.29 -2.68 10.51
N ALA A 362 6.24 -3.26 11.69
CA ALA A 362 5.54 -2.67 12.83
C ALA A 362 6.37 -1.51 13.41
N ARG A 363 5.72 -0.69 14.24
CA ARG A 363 6.40 0.40 14.93
C ARG A 363 7.40 -0.18 15.94
N GLY A 364 8.68 0.20 15.80
CA GLY A 364 9.78 -0.32 16.62
C GLY A 364 10.57 -1.44 15.94
N GLU A 365 10.03 -2.09 14.92
CA GLU A 365 10.79 -3.05 14.10
C GLU A 365 11.76 -2.32 13.16
N THR A 366 12.89 -2.94 12.86
CA THR A 366 13.91 -2.53 11.89
C THR A 366 13.64 -3.11 10.50
N PHE A 367 14.42 -2.72 9.48
CA PHE A 367 14.36 -3.41 8.18
C PHE A 367 14.93 -4.82 8.28
N ALA A 368 15.96 -5.06 9.10
CA ALA A 368 16.48 -6.40 9.37
C ALA A 368 15.38 -7.36 9.87
N ASP A 369 14.45 -6.91 10.71
CA ASP A 369 13.33 -7.75 11.19
C ASP A 369 12.40 -8.17 10.03
N ALA A 370 12.06 -7.24 9.14
CA ALA A 370 11.24 -7.54 7.97
C ALA A 370 11.97 -8.45 6.97
N VAL A 371 13.29 -8.28 6.83
CA VAL A 371 14.13 -9.16 6.00
C VAL A 371 14.27 -10.55 6.61
N ALA A 372 14.37 -10.67 7.93
CA ALA A 372 14.39 -11.96 8.62
C ALA A 372 13.10 -12.77 8.35
N GLN A 373 11.94 -12.10 8.32
CA GLN A 373 10.68 -12.75 7.92
C GLN A 373 10.69 -13.22 6.46
N ALA A 374 11.30 -12.45 5.55
CA ALA A 374 11.49 -12.88 4.17
C ALA A 374 12.46 -14.07 4.07
N ALA A 375 13.52 -14.08 4.87
CA ALA A 375 14.49 -15.17 4.93
C ALA A 375 13.85 -16.48 5.41
N VAL A 376 12.97 -16.43 6.40
CA VAL A 376 12.21 -17.61 6.88
C VAL A 376 11.37 -18.22 5.75
N ASP A 377 10.64 -17.40 4.99
CA ASP A 377 9.81 -17.89 3.88
C ASP A 377 10.65 -18.46 2.73
N LEU A 378 11.82 -17.86 2.47
CA LEU A 378 12.78 -18.34 1.48
C LEU A 378 13.38 -19.69 1.87
N ALA A 379 13.79 -19.85 3.13
CA ALA A 379 14.34 -21.10 3.64
C ALA A 379 13.29 -22.22 3.70
N GLY A 380 12.02 -21.88 3.98
CA GLY A 380 10.90 -22.82 4.00
C GLY A 380 10.40 -23.27 2.62
N GLY A 381 10.99 -22.79 1.52
CA GLY A 381 10.57 -23.13 0.15
C GLY A 381 9.23 -22.51 -0.26
N ALA A 382 8.71 -21.54 0.50
CA ALA A 382 7.44 -20.87 0.19
C ALA A 382 7.63 -19.82 -0.92
N GLY A 383 7.43 -20.22 -2.17
CA GLY A 383 7.30 -19.31 -3.30
C GLY A 383 6.10 -18.35 -3.12
N PRO A 384 6.12 -17.09 -3.61
CA PRO A 384 4.97 -16.20 -3.52
C PRO A 384 3.93 -16.53 -4.61
N GLY A 385 4.11 -17.63 -5.35
CA GLY A 385 3.21 -18.12 -6.40
C GLY A 385 2.38 -19.34 -6.01
N ALA A 386 2.53 -19.90 -4.80
CA ALA A 386 1.74 -21.06 -4.34
C ALA A 386 0.42 -20.66 -3.64
N GLY A 387 0.05 -19.36 -3.66
CA GLY A 387 -1.08 -18.82 -2.90
C GLY A 387 -2.27 -18.29 -3.71
N GLN A 388 -2.32 -18.53 -5.04
CA GLN A 388 -3.51 -18.21 -5.87
C GLN A 388 -4.10 -19.42 -6.59
N GLY A 389 -3.77 -20.63 -6.15
CA GLY A 389 -4.77 -21.70 -6.18
C GLY A 389 -5.60 -21.55 -4.91
N SER A 390 -6.94 -21.59 -5.04
CA SER A 390 -7.86 -21.83 -3.92
C SER A 390 -7.14 -22.58 -2.80
N VAL A 391 -6.90 -21.92 -1.66
CA VAL A 391 -6.48 -22.63 -0.45
C VAL A 391 -7.59 -23.65 -0.23
N ALA A 392 -7.35 -24.89 -0.62
CA ALA A 392 -8.31 -25.96 -0.45
C ALA A 392 -8.52 -26.08 1.06
N GLY A 393 -9.58 -25.45 1.56
CA GLY A 393 -10.10 -25.52 2.93
C GLY A 393 -9.09 -25.90 4.00
N VAL A 394 -7.91 -25.25 4.08
CA VAL A 394 -6.98 -25.52 5.17
C VAL A 394 -7.61 -24.90 6.41
N ALA A 395 -8.26 -25.74 7.21
CA ALA A 395 -8.81 -25.34 8.48
C ALA A 395 -7.66 -24.94 9.39
N LEU A 396 -7.50 -23.63 9.60
CA LEU A 396 -6.52 -23.09 10.54
C LEU A 396 -6.98 -23.44 11.95
N THR A 397 -6.13 -24.15 12.69
CA THR A 397 -6.36 -24.44 14.11
C THR A 397 -5.56 -23.47 14.97
N ALA A 398 -6.24 -22.72 15.82
CA ALA A 398 -5.62 -21.82 16.79
C ALA A 398 -6.18 -22.10 18.19
N PRO A 399 -5.35 -22.10 19.24
CA PRO A 399 -5.83 -22.14 20.62
C PRO A 399 -6.71 -20.91 20.92
N LEU A 400 -7.87 -21.12 21.54
CA LEU A 400 -8.79 -20.05 21.93
C LEU A 400 -9.15 -20.19 23.41
N SER A 401 -9.35 -19.05 24.09
CA SER A 401 -9.94 -19.05 25.43
C SER A 401 -11.46 -19.30 25.36
N ALA A 402 -12.05 -19.82 26.44
CA ALA A 402 -13.51 -20.06 26.49
C ALA A 402 -14.33 -18.77 26.28
N GLY A 403 -13.85 -17.65 26.84
CA GLY A 403 -14.45 -16.33 26.66
C GLY A 403 -14.46 -15.88 25.20
N GLU A 404 -13.36 -16.07 24.48
CA GLU A 404 -13.27 -15.71 23.05
C GLU A 404 -14.19 -16.58 22.18
N LEU A 405 -14.24 -17.88 22.47
CA LEU A 405 -15.13 -18.80 21.76
C LEU A 405 -16.61 -18.42 21.94
N LEU A 406 -17.04 -18.20 23.19
CA LEU A 406 -18.42 -17.83 23.49
C LEU A 406 -18.78 -16.44 22.98
N ASP A 407 -17.85 -15.49 23.01
CA ASP A 407 -18.01 -14.16 22.44
C ASP A 407 -18.28 -14.22 20.94
N ARG A 408 -17.44 -14.94 20.19
CA ARG A 408 -17.59 -15.08 18.74
C ARG A 408 -18.89 -15.79 18.36
N ILE A 409 -19.28 -16.83 19.11
CA ILE A 409 -20.58 -17.50 18.92
C ILE A 409 -21.73 -16.51 19.15
N SER A 410 -21.67 -15.70 20.22
CA SER A 410 -22.74 -14.75 20.53
C SER A 410 -22.94 -13.68 19.45
N ILE A 411 -21.83 -13.22 18.82
CA ILE A 411 -21.87 -12.29 17.69
C ILE A 411 -22.48 -12.95 16.46
N LEU A 412 -22.10 -14.20 16.18
CA LEU A 412 -22.66 -14.95 15.05
C LEU A 412 -24.15 -15.26 15.27
N ASP A 413 -24.59 -15.46 16.51
CA ASP A 413 -26.01 -15.60 16.85
C ASP A 413 -26.78 -14.31 16.54
N LEU A 414 -26.29 -13.15 16.97
CA LEU A 414 -26.88 -11.85 16.65
C LEU A 414 -26.88 -11.58 15.14
N LYS A 415 -25.78 -11.89 14.44
CA LYS A 415 -25.70 -11.76 12.97
C LYS A 415 -26.71 -12.67 12.27
N ALA A 416 -26.89 -13.90 12.74
CA ALA A 416 -27.86 -14.84 12.16
C ALA A 416 -29.31 -14.38 12.34
N GLU A 417 -29.60 -13.59 13.38
CA GLU A 417 -30.90 -13.00 13.67
C GLU A 417 -31.16 -11.70 12.90
N ARG A 418 -30.14 -10.82 12.82
CA ARG A 418 -30.29 -9.45 12.32
C ARG A 418 -29.93 -9.25 10.84
N ILE A 419 -29.13 -10.14 10.22
CA ILE A 419 -28.79 -10.04 8.80
C ILE A 419 -29.95 -10.55 7.94
N LEU A 420 -30.49 -9.68 7.08
CA LEU A 420 -31.62 -9.99 6.18
C LEU A 420 -31.18 -10.74 4.91
N ASP A 421 -29.97 -10.48 4.42
CA ASP A 421 -29.42 -11.11 3.22
C ASP A 421 -29.23 -12.62 3.41
N ALA A 422 -29.90 -13.42 2.58
CA ALA A 422 -29.96 -14.87 2.73
C ALA A 422 -28.60 -15.55 2.50
N ALA A 423 -27.79 -15.06 1.56
CA ALA A 423 -26.48 -15.62 1.25
C ALA A 423 -25.47 -15.33 2.37
N LYS A 424 -25.44 -14.08 2.86
CA LYS A 424 -24.61 -13.70 4.01
C LYS A 424 -25.00 -14.47 5.27
N ARG A 425 -26.30 -14.66 5.50
CA ARG A 425 -26.80 -15.43 6.64
C ARG A 425 -26.45 -16.92 6.55
N ALA A 426 -26.39 -17.50 5.36
CA ALA A 426 -25.91 -18.88 5.16
C ALA A 426 -24.45 -19.04 5.58
N HIS A 427 -23.56 -18.11 5.21
CA HIS A 427 -22.15 -18.12 5.63
C HIS A 427 -22.00 -18.00 7.16
N VAL A 428 -22.73 -17.06 7.78
CA VAL A 428 -22.73 -16.89 9.25
C VAL A 428 -23.19 -18.16 9.96
N ARG A 429 -24.21 -18.85 9.44
CA ARG A 429 -24.70 -20.11 10.02
C ARG A 429 -23.67 -21.24 9.90
N ALA A 430 -22.95 -21.31 8.78
CA ALA A 430 -21.90 -22.30 8.57
C ALA A 430 -20.74 -22.10 9.57
N GLU A 431 -20.21 -20.88 9.70
CA GLU A 431 -19.16 -20.54 10.69
C GLU A 431 -19.64 -20.83 12.12
N ARG A 432 -20.87 -20.43 12.44
CA ARG A 432 -21.46 -20.67 13.76
C ARG A 432 -21.56 -22.15 14.10
N SER A 433 -21.94 -22.98 13.14
CA SER A 433 -22.08 -24.43 13.35
C SER A 433 -20.74 -25.07 13.74
N GLN A 434 -19.64 -24.62 13.12
CA GLN A 434 -18.29 -25.11 13.43
C GLN A 434 -17.86 -24.71 14.84
N LEU A 435 -18.06 -23.44 15.23
CA LEU A 435 -17.70 -22.99 16.57
C LEU A 435 -18.59 -23.61 17.67
N ARG A 436 -19.87 -23.88 17.38
CA ARG A 436 -20.75 -24.61 18.31
C ARG A 436 -20.29 -26.05 18.52
N ALA A 437 -19.82 -26.73 17.47
CA ALA A 437 -19.25 -28.07 17.62
C ALA A 437 -18.03 -28.06 18.54
N VAL A 438 -17.14 -27.06 18.42
CA VAL A 438 -15.99 -26.88 19.33
C VAL A 438 -16.45 -26.60 20.76
N ARG A 439 -17.45 -25.72 20.93
CA ARG A 439 -18.04 -25.38 22.23
C ARG A 439 -18.66 -26.60 22.92
N ASP A 440 -19.43 -27.40 22.18
CA ASP A 440 -20.14 -28.57 22.69
C ASP A 440 -19.14 -29.68 23.07
N ALA A 441 -18.10 -29.88 22.26
CA ALA A 441 -17.00 -30.80 22.58
C ALA A 441 -16.22 -30.36 23.84
N ALA A 442 -16.14 -29.06 24.11
CA ALA A 442 -15.54 -28.50 25.32
C ALA A 442 -16.51 -28.45 26.53
N GLY A 443 -17.77 -28.88 26.38
CA GLY A 443 -18.76 -28.86 27.46
C GLY A 443 -19.20 -27.45 27.88
N LEU A 444 -19.22 -26.49 26.96
CA LEU A 444 -19.53 -25.08 27.24
C LEU A 444 -20.94 -24.66 26.73
N PRO A 445 -21.60 -23.70 27.39
CA PRO A 445 -21.32 -23.27 28.75
C PRO A 445 -21.74 -24.39 29.73
N GLY A 446 -20.91 -24.70 30.72
CA GLY A 446 -21.41 -25.40 31.90
C GLY A 446 -22.44 -24.51 32.63
N ARG A 447 -23.33 -25.09 33.45
CA ARG A 447 -24.39 -24.33 34.18
C ARG A 447 -23.88 -23.07 34.91
N ALA A 448 -22.65 -23.09 35.41
CA ALA A 448 -22.05 -21.96 36.12
C ALA A 448 -21.69 -20.76 35.23
N LEU A 449 -21.64 -20.94 33.90
CA LEU A 449 -21.23 -19.93 32.91
C LEU A 449 -22.41 -19.40 32.09
N GLU A 450 -23.58 -20.04 32.12
CA GLU A 450 -24.78 -19.62 31.38
C GLU A 450 -25.15 -18.14 31.63
N PRO A 451 -25.21 -17.62 32.88
CA PRO A 451 -25.55 -16.23 33.11
C PRO A 451 -24.53 -15.24 32.52
N LEU A 452 -23.24 -15.61 32.53
CA LEU A 452 -22.18 -14.77 31.96
C LEU A 452 -22.22 -14.78 30.42
N ALA A 453 -22.56 -15.92 29.81
CA ALA A 453 -22.70 -16.04 28.36
C ALA A 453 -23.93 -15.25 27.84
N GLU A 454 -25.03 -15.26 28.59
CA GLU A 454 -26.22 -14.45 28.29
C GLU A 454 -25.93 -12.96 28.40
N GLU A 455 -25.23 -12.53 29.46
CA GLU A 455 -24.82 -11.15 29.64
C GLU A 455 -23.85 -10.70 28.54
N LEU A 456 -22.90 -11.56 28.13
CA LEU A 456 -21.99 -11.28 27.03
C LEU A 456 -22.73 -11.08 25.71
N ARG A 457 -23.74 -11.91 25.42
CA ARG A 457 -24.60 -11.73 24.25
C ARG A 457 -25.37 -10.42 24.31
N ARG A 458 -25.89 -10.04 25.49
CA ARG A 458 -26.60 -8.77 25.70
C ARG A 458 -25.70 -7.57 25.42
N VAL A 459 -24.47 -7.58 25.93
CA VAL A 459 -23.48 -6.52 25.69
C VAL A 459 -23.10 -6.43 24.21
N ASN A 460 -22.94 -7.56 23.52
CA ASN A 460 -22.71 -7.57 22.06
C ASN A 460 -23.91 -6.99 21.28
N GLY A 461 -25.14 -7.23 21.74
CA GLY A 461 -26.34 -6.59 21.19
C GLY A 461 -26.36 -5.07 21.40
N GLU A 462 -26.02 -4.62 22.61
CA GLU A 462 -25.89 -3.20 22.95
C GLU A 462 -24.87 -2.50 22.04
N LEU A 463 -23.71 -3.13 21.83
CA LEU A 463 -22.65 -2.60 20.95
C LEU A 463 -23.13 -2.48 19.49
N TRP A 464 -23.83 -3.49 18.98
CA TRP A 464 -24.44 -3.44 17.65
C TRP A 464 -25.42 -2.26 17.53
N ASP A 465 -26.28 -2.08 18.53
CA ASP A 465 -27.26 -0.99 18.53
C ASP A 465 -26.60 0.39 18.61
N VAL A 466 -25.47 0.51 19.30
CA VAL A 466 -24.65 1.74 19.33
C VAL A 466 -24.07 2.02 17.94
N GLU A 467 -23.50 1.01 17.27
CA GLU A 467 -22.95 1.17 15.92
C GLU A 467 -24.02 1.55 14.88
N ASP A 468 -25.20 0.92 14.91
CA ASP A 468 -26.28 1.24 13.99
C ASP A 468 -26.79 2.68 14.19
N ARG A 469 -26.86 3.15 15.44
CA ARG A 469 -27.20 4.54 15.75
C ARG A 469 -26.12 5.52 15.31
N LEU A 470 -24.84 5.15 15.41
CA LEU A 470 -23.73 5.96 14.86
C LEU A 470 -23.84 6.07 13.33
N ARG A 471 -24.08 4.96 12.63
CA ARG A 471 -24.28 4.95 11.16
C ARG A 471 -25.47 5.82 10.75
N ALA A 472 -26.56 5.82 11.53
CA ALA A 472 -27.71 6.67 11.27
C ALA A 472 -27.39 8.17 11.45
N CYS A 473 -26.63 8.53 12.49
CA CYS A 473 -26.12 9.89 12.68
C CYS A 473 -25.22 10.32 11.51
N GLU A 474 -24.29 9.47 11.07
CA GLU A 474 -23.42 9.74 9.91
C GLU A 474 -24.21 9.93 8.61
N ALA A 475 -25.18 9.05 8.33
CA ALA A 475 -26.03 9.15 7.15
C ALA A 475 -26.89 10.44 7.15
N GLY A 476 -27.26 10.92 8.33
CA GLY A 476 -27.99 12.18 8.52
C GLY A 476 -27.08 13.42 8.64
N GLY A 477 -25.76 13.26 8.67
CA GLY A 477 -24.82 14.36 8.94
C GLY A 477 -24.92 14.98 10.35
N ASP A 478 -25.51 14.27 11.31
CA ASP A 478 -25.67 14.73 12.70
C ASP A 478 -24.47 14.31 13.56
N PHE A 479 -23.57 15.26 13.80
CA PHE A 479 -22.39 15.08 14.67
C PHE A 479 -22.53 15.79 16.02
N GLY A 480 -23.77 16.06 16.44
CA GLY A 480 -24.08 16.78 17.67
C GLY A 480 -23.86 15.98 18.96
N PRO A 481 -24.42 16.43 20.10
CA PRO A 481 -24.25 15.81 21.40
C PRO A 481 -24.61 14.31 21.45
N ARG A 482 -25.60 13.89 20.65
CA ARG A 482 -26.02 12.49 20.53
C ARG A 482 -24.93 11.61 19.91
N PHE A 483 -24.31 12.06 18.82
CA PHE A 483 -23.21 11.34 18.18
C PHE A 483 -22.02 11.20 19.12
N VAL A 484 -21.64 12.29 19.80
CA VAL A 484 -20.54 12.28 20.78
C VAL A 484 -20.82 11.32 21.94
N ALA A 485 -22.05 11.30 22.45
CA ALA A 485 -22.45 10.38 23.51
C ALA A 485 -22.37 8.90 23.07
N LEU A 486 -22.86 8.58 21.87
CA LEU A 486 -22.78 7.24 21.28
C LEU A 486 -21.33 6.81 21.03
N ALA A 487 -20.49 7.69 20.48
CA ALA A 487 -19.09 7.41 20.23
C ALA A 487 -18.33 7.12 21.53
N ARG A 488 -18.64 7.86 22.61
CA ARG A 488 -18.08 7.61 23.95
C ARG A 488 -18.60 6.33 24.57
N SER A 489 -19.85 5.92 24.32
CA SER A 489 -20.36 4.67 24.89
C SER A 489 -19.67 3.43 24.30
N VAL A 490 -19.07 3.51 23.11
CA VAL A 490 -18.41 2.35 22.46
C VAL A 490 -17.31 1.74 23.33
N TYR A 491 -16.39 2.56 23.89
CA TYR A 491 -15.30 2.00 24.70
C TYR A 491 -15.83 1.45 26.03
N HIS A 492 -16.81 2.11 26.66
CA HIS A 492 -17.46 1.60 27.87
C HIS A 492 -18.12 0.22 27.67
N VAL A 493 -18.83 0.03 26.54
CA VAL A 493 -19.48 -1.24 26.20
C VAL A 493 -18.43 -2.32 25.85
N ASN A 494 -17.37 -1.94 25.12
CA ASN A 494 -16.26 -2.85 24.81
C ASN A 494 -15.48 -3.29 26.06
N ASP A 495 -15.33 -2.42 27.07
CA ASP A 495 -14.67 -2.76 28.33
C ASP A 495 -15.50 -3.74 29.14
N ARG A 496 -16.83 -3.56 29.19
CA ARG A 496 -17.75 -4.54 29.78
C ARG A 496 -17.67 -5.89 29.08
N ARG A 497 -17.63 -5.91 27.75
CA ARG A 497 -17.46 -7.13 26.94
C ARG A 497 -16.15 -7.84 27.26
N ALA A 498 -15.05 -7.09 27.33
CA ALA A 498 -13.73 -7.65 27.66
C ALA A 498 -13.68 -8.22 29.08
N ALA A 499 -14.28 -7.53 30.06
CA ALA A 499 -14.37 -8.01 31.44
C ALA A 499 -15.15 -9.33 31.53
N LEU A 500 -16.29 -9.45 30.82
CA LEU A 500 -17.09 -10.67 30.75
C LEU A 500 -16.32 -11.84 30.12
N LYS A 501 -15.65 -11.60 28.99
CA LYS A 501 -14.80 -12.60 28.34
C LYS A 501 -13.72 -13.13 29.30
N ARG A 502 -13.04 -12.23 30.02
CA ARG A 502 -12.00 -12.59 30.98
C ARG A 502 -12.56 -13.41 32.14
N GLU A 503 -13.72 -13.01 32.67
CA GLU A 503 -14.39 -13.73 33.77
C GLU A 503 -14.80 -15.14 33.34
N ILE A 504 -15.37 -15.29 32.14
CA ILE A 504 -15.71 -16.58 31.56
C ILE A 504 -14.47 -17.45 31.41
N SER A 505 -13.39 -16.92 30.82
CA SER A 505 -12.15 -17.69 30.62
C SER A 505 -11.53 -18.12 31.95
N ARG A 506 -11.57 -17.26 32.99
CA ARG A 506 -11.08 -17.60 34.34
C ARG A 506 -11.90 -18.71 34.97
N ARG A 507 -13.24 -18.61 34.95
CA ARG A 507 -14.14 -19.62 35.54
C ARG A 507 -14.15 -20.94 34.78
N ALA A 508 -13.90 -20.90 33.48
CA ALA A 508 -13.74 -22.08 32.64
C ALA A 508 -12.37 -22.75 32.77
N GLY A 509 -11.44 -22.19 33.56
CA GLY A 509 -10.08 -22.71 33.69
C GLY A 509 -9.29 -22.68 32.37
N SER A 510 -9.54 -21.67 31.52
CA SER A 510 -8.88 -21.58 30.22
C SER A 510 -7.36 -21.43 30.38
N PRO A 511 -6.54 -22.17 29.62
CA PRO A 511 -5.08 -22.05 29.68
C PRO A 511 -4.56 -20.73 29.08
N ILE A 512 -5.42 -20.01 28.37
CA ILE A 512 -5.13 -18.72 27.73
C ILE A 512 -6.12 -17.70 28.28
N LEU A 513 -5.59 -16.56 28.73
CA LEU A 513 -6.36 -15.40 29.15
C LEU A 513 -5.97 -14.21 28.27
N GLU A 514 -6.98 -13.51 27.76
CA GLU A 514 -6.75 -12.23 27.09
C GLU A 514 -6.52 -11.16 28.16
N GLU A 515 -5.39 -10.48 28.08
CA GLU A 515 -5.06 -9.34 28.93
C GLU A 515 -5.16 -8.05 28.11
N LYS A 516 -5.89 -7.07 28.64
CA LYS A 516 -5.93 -5.72 28.09
C LYS A 516 -5.34 -4.76 29.11
N SER A 517 -4.44 -3.90 28.63
CA SER A 517 -3.92 -2.77 29.39
C SER A 517 -4.62 -1.51 28.88
N TYR A 518 -5.32 -0.83 29.78
CA TYR A 518 -5.85 0.51 29.55
C TYR A 518 -5.13 1.46 30.49
N GLY A 519 -4.54 2.51 29.94
CA GLY A 519 -3.92 3.63 30.66
C GLY A 519 -4.82 4.85 30.65
#